data_AF-A0A3D5B2Z9-F1
#
_entry.id   AF-A0A3D5B2Z9-F1
#
_cell.length_a   1.000
_cell.length_b   1.000
_cell.length_c   1.000
_cell.angle_alpha   90.00
_cell.angle_beta   90.00
_cell.angle_gamma   90.00
#
_symmetry.space_group_name_H-M   'P 1'
#
loop_
_entity.id
_entity.type
_entity.pdbx_description
1 polymer ?
#
loop_
_entity_poly.entity_id
_entity_poly.type
_entity_poly.pdbx_seq_one_letter_code
_entity_poly.pdbx_strand_id
1 'polypeptide(L)'
;LFATHYHELTDLENRLPGVKNYRILANEIEGKVVFLHKIARGEASKSFGAEVASLAGVPEPVVARAKAITKILEETSKYRDTNQIMMQGEIKKADVVQPTLFDAPVDETLAKIKEELKAIDMNSINPMQAFSILSDLVSRVKE
;
A
#
# COMPACT_ATOMS: atom_id res chain seq x y z
N LEU A 1 19.90 21.01 7.00
CA LEU A 1 18.49 20.85 6.57
C LEU A 1 18.48 19.82 5.45
N PHE A 2 17.60 18.82 5.48
CA PHE A 2 17.53 17.78 4.45
C PHE A 2 16.12 17.74 3.87
N ALA A 3 15.96 18.07 2.59
CA ALA A 3 14.68 18.06 1.90
C ALA A 3 14.57 16.77 1.07
N THR A 4 13.47 16.03 1.24
CA THR A 4 13.30 14.71 0.63
C THR A 4 11.83 14.42 0.34
N HIS A 5 11.59 13.49 -0.58
CA HIS A 5 10.28 12.91 -0.88
C HIS A 5 10.09 11.51 -0.30
N TYR A 6 11.12 10.94 0.34
CA TYR A 6 11.06 9.64 1.00
C TYR A 6 10.41 9.77 2.38
N HIS A 7 9.22 9.22 2.53
CA HIS A 7 8.48 9.22 3.80
C HIS A 7 9.14 8.31 4.83
N GLU A 8 9.80 7.25 4.42
CA GLU A 8 10.46 6.27 5.29
C GLU A 8 11.57 6.90 6.15
N LEU A 9 12.09 8.06 5.73
CA LEU A 9 13.10 8.78 6.50
C LEU A 9 12.50 9.57 7.68
N THR A 10 11.17 9.77 7.74
CA THR A 10 10.55 10.44 8.90
C THR A 10 10.68 9.60 10.16
N ASP A 11 10.71 8.26 10.04
CA ASP A 11 10.94 7.33 11.15
C ASP A 11 12.29 7.55 11.86
N LEU A 12 13.27 8.17 11.20
CA LEU A 12 14.58 8.45 11.79
C LEU A 12 14.52 9.42 12.97
N GLU A 13 13.51 10.29 13.04
CA GLU A 13 13.30 11.17 14.20
C GLU A 13 13.14 10.38 15.50
N ASN A 14 12.51 9.20 15.43
CA ASN A 14 12.30 8.34 16.60
C ASN A 14 13.53 7.49 16.95
N ARG A 15 14.49 7.38 16.04
CA ARG A 15 15.64 6.47 16.15
C ARG A 15 16.96 7.18 16.47
N LEU A 16 17.11 8.42 16.02
CA LEU A 16 18.36 9.17 16.12
C LEU A 16 18.16 10.45 16.94
N PRO A 17 18.93 10.64 18.03
CA PRO A 17 18.86 11.86 18.81
C PRO A 17 19.29 13.06 17.96
N GLY A 18 18.51 14.14 18.01
CA GLY A 18 18.79 15.38 17.29
C GLY A 18 18.17 15.48 15.89
N VAL A 19 17.54 14.41 15.38
CA VAL A 19 16.76 14.47 14.13
C VAL A 19 15.37 15.06 14.43
N LYS A 20 14.90 15.94 13.54
CA LYS A 20 13.59 16.60 13.65
C LYS A 20 12.96 16.76 12.26
N ASN A 21 11.80 16.13 12.05
CA ASN A 21 10.96 16.28 10.87
C ASN A 21 10.21 17.61 10.82
N TYR A 22 10.26 18.22 9.65
CA TYR A 22 9.46 19.39 9.32
C TYR A 22 8.83 19.17 7.95
N ARG A 23 7.64 19.73 7.75
CA ARG A 23 6.91 19.65 6.49
C ARG A 23 6.42 21.02 6.03
N ILE A 24 6.17 21.13 4.73
CA ILE A 24 5.47 22.28 4.16
C ILE A 24 3.97 22.00 4.24
N LEU A 25 3.19 22.95 4.75
CA LEU A 25 1.74 22.83 4.83
C LEU A 25 1.10 23.01 3.45
N ALA A 26 0.15 22.13 3.15
CA ALA A 26 -0.70 22.17 1.98
C ALA A 26 -2.14 21.81 2.38
N ASN A 27 -3.12 22.45 1.75
CA ASN A 27 -4.55 22.22 1.96
C ASN A 27 -5.21 21.81 0.65
N GLU A 28 -6.33 21.09 0.73
CA GLU A 28 -7.15 20.73 -0.43
C GLU A 28 -8.46 21.54 -0.41
N ILE A 29 -8.73 22.27 -1.48
CA ILE A 29 -9.94 23.09 -1.66
C ILE A 29 -10.52 22.75 -3.02
N GLU A 30 -11.78 22.29 -3.06
CA GLU A 30 -12.48 21.94 -4.31
C GLU A 30 -11.70 20.94 -5.20
N GLY A 31 -11.02 19.97 -4.58
CA GLY A 31 -10.20 18.99 -5.30
C GLY A 31 -8.89 19.52 -5.87
N LYS A 32 -8.48 20.74 -5.52
CA LYS A 32 -7.20 21.36 -5.87
C LYS A 32 -6.33 21.54 -4.64
N VAL A 33 -5.03 21.32 -4.80
CA VAL A 33 -4.05 21.52 -3.72
C VAL A 33 -3.58 22.97 -3.71
N VAL A 34 -3.57 23.55 -2.51
CA VAL A 34 -3.08 24.90 -2.23
C VAL A 34 -1.89 24.79 -1.27
N PHE A 35 -0.71 25.17 -1.74
CA PHE A 35 0.51 25.19 -0.93
C PHE A 35 0.54 26.46 -0.08
N LEU A 36 0.60 26.32 1.24
CA LEU A 36 0.59 27.46 2.16
C LEU A 36 1.97 28.09 2.35
N HIS A 37 3.02 27.47 1.80
CA HIS A 37 4.45 27.87 1.95
C HIS A 37 4.88 28.11 3.42
N LYS A 38 4.18 27.49 4.37
CA LYS A 38 4.49 27.53 5.80
C LYS A 38 5.10 26.22 6.22
N ILE A 39 6.19 26.29 6.97
CA ILE A 39 6.84 25.11 7.55
C ILE A 39 6.20 24.83 8.90
N ALA A 40 5.84 23.58 9.15
CA ALA A 40 5.30 23.10 10.42
C ALA A 40 6.10 21.89 10.92
N ARG A 41 6.10 21.69 12.23
CA ARG A 41 6.73 20.53 12.87
C ARG A 41 5.92 19.26 12.58
N GLY A 42 6.61 18.15 12.35
CA GLY A 42 6.03 16.82 12.15
C GLY A 42 6.27 16.27 10.75
N GLU A 43 5.70 15.10 10.50
CA GLU A 43 5.78 14.38 9.22
C GLU A 43 4.61 14.69 8.28
N ALA A 44 4.83 14.53 6.98
CA ALA A 44 3.78 14.67 5.98
C ALA A 44 2.89 13.42 5.99
N SER A 45 1.57 13.62 5.92
CA SER A 45 0.58 12.54 6.02
C SER A 45 0.00 12.11 4.65
N LYS A 46 0.31 12.84 3.57
CA LYS A 46 -0.24 12.60 2.23
C LYS A 46 0.75 13.08 1.17
N SER A 47 0.89 12.31 0.10
CA SER A 47 1.59 12.70 -1.13
C SER A 47 0.66 13.50 -2.04
N PHE A 48 1.14 14.61 -2.60
CA PHE A 48 0.37 15.45 -3.53
C PHE A 48 0.85 15.34 -4.99
N GLY A 49 1.51 14.24 -5.35
CA GLY A 49 2.18 14.10 -6.65
C GLY A 49 1.21 14.15 -7.84
N ALA A 50 0.05 13.49 -7.74
CA ALA A 50 -0.96 13.50 -8.80
C ALA A 50 -1.61 14.89 -8.94
N GLU A 51 -1.77 15.60 -7.84
CA GLU A 51 -2.31 16.96 -7.80
C GLU A 51 -1.33 17.97 -8.40
N VAL A 52 -0.03 17.83 -8.12
CA VAL A 52 1.02 18.62 -8.78
C VAL A 52 1.07 18.34 -10.28
N ALA A 53 0.92 17.08 -10.70
CA ALA A 53 0.85 16.74 -12.13
C ALA A 53 -0.36 17.37 -12.83
N SER A 54 -1.53 17.40 -12.18
CA SER A 54 -2.72 18.11 -12.67
C SER A 54 -2.45 19.61 -12.84
N LEU A 55 -1.83 20.25 -11.84
CA LEU A 55 -1.43 21.66 -11.92
C LEU A 55 -0.39 21.94 -13.02
N ALA A 56 0.48 20.97 -13.32
CA ALA A 56 1.48 21.06 -14.38
C ALA A 56 0.90 20.85 -15.80
N GLY A 57 -0.40 20.58 -15.93
CA GLY A 57 -1.07 20.40 -17.23
C GLY A 57 -0.96 18.99 -17.82
N VAL A 58 -0.67 17.98 -16.99
CA VAL A 58 -0.74 16.58 -17.42
C VAL A 58 -2.18 16.23 -17.80
N PRO A 59 -2.44 15.49 -18.89
CA PRO A 59 -3.80 15.17 -19.33
C PRO A 59 -4.66 14.49 -18.26
N GLU A 60 -5.91 14.93 -18.14
CA GLU A 60 -6.86 14.46 -17.12
C GLU A 60 -7.01 12.92 -17.08
N PRO A 61 -7.08 12.17 -18.21
CA PRO A 61 -7.17 10.72 -18.16
C PRO A 61 -5.96 10.05 -17.49
N VAL A 62 -4.77 10.66 -17.63
CA VAL A 62 -3.53 10.16 -17.03
C VAL A 62 -3.52 10.43 -15.54
N VAL A 63 -3.88 11.65 -15.13
CA VAL A 63 -4.00 12.03 -13.71
C VAL A 63 -5.04 11.17 -13.00
N ALA A 64 -6.21 10.95 -13.61
CA ALA A 64 -7.26 10.12 -13.06
C ALA A 64 -6.79 8.66 -12.84
N ARG A 65 -6.08 8.09 -13.83
CA ARG A 65 -5.51 6.74 -13.70
C ARG A 65 -4.44 6.69 -12.61
N ALA A 66 -3.58 7.69 -12.52
CA ALA A 66 -2.55 7.78 -11.48
C ALA A 66 -3.18 7.84 -10.08
N LYS A 67 -4.20 8.67 -9.87
CA LYS A 67 -4.94 8.74 -8.59
C LYS A 67 -5.55 7.40 -8.19
N ALA A 68 -6.13 6.67 -9.14
CA ALA A 68 -6.68 5.34 -8.88
C ALA A 68 -5.61 4.33 -8.45
N ILE A 69 -4.43 4.35 -9.10
CA ILE A 69 -3.31 3.48 -8.73
C ILE A 69 -2.76 3.86 -7.35
N THR A 70 -2.56 5.14 -7.08
CA THR A 70 -2.08 5.62 -5.77
C THR A 70 -2.99 5.18 -4.64
N LYS A 71 -4.31 5.26 -4.82
CA LYS A 71 -5.27 4.80 -3.82
C LYS A 71 -5.10 3.31 -3.49
N ILE A 72 -4.94 2.48 -4.51
CA ILE A 72 -4.69 1.03 -4.34
C ILE A 72 -3.38 0.79 -3.59
N LEU A 73 -2.32 1.52 -3.93
CA LEU A 73 -1.02 1.39 -3.28
C LEU A 73 -1.06 1.84 -1.83
N GLU A 74 -1.74 2.94 -1.49
CA GLU A 74 -1.92 3.41 -0.12
C GLU A 74 -2.73 2.43 0.74
N GLU A 75 -3.77 1.81 0.15
CA GLU A 75 -4.53 0.74 0.80
C GLU A 75 -3.65 -0.48 1.04
N THR A 76 -2.85 -0.90 0.05
CA THR A 76 -1.97 -2.07 0.14
C THR A 76 -0.79 -1.85 1.10
N SER A 77 -0.24 -0.63 1.17
CA SER A 77 0.88 -0.30 2.06
C SER A 77 0.46 -0.30 3.54
N LYS A 78 -0.81 -0.07 3.86
CA LYS A 78 -1.32 -0.24 5.24
C LYS A 78 -1.24 -1.69 5.73
N TYR A 79 -1.27 -2.66 4.81
CA TYR A 79 -1.14 -4.09 5.12
C TYR A 79 0.31 -4.59 5.03
N ARG A 80 1.23 -3.74 4.60
CA ARG A 80 2.67 -4.02 4.60
C ARG A 80 3.33 -3.14 5.62
N ASP A 81 3.23 -3.57 6.88
CA ASP A 81 4.12 -3.10 7.93
C ASP A 81 5.53 -3.68 7.66
N THR A 82 6.18 -3.18 6.61
CA THR A 82 7.54 -3.57 6.20
C THR A 82 8.56 -3.35 7.32
N ASN A 83 8.18 -2.58 8.35
CA ASN A 83 8.97 -2.34 9.55
C ASN A 83 9.05 -3.57 10.49
N GLN A 84 8.12 -4.53 10.43
CA GLN A 84 8.26 -5.77 11.23
C GLN A 84 9.35 -6.72 10.69
N ILE A 85 9.59 -6.73 9.38
CA ILE A 85 10.58 -7.62 8.76
C ILE A 85 12.01 -7.14 9.07
N MET A 86 12.22 -5.82 9.22
CA MET A 86 13.52 -5.28 9.62
C MET A 86 13.79 -5.35 11.14
N MET A 87 12.79 -5.73 11.94
CA MET A 87 12.87 -5.70 13.41
C MET A 87 13.57 -6.93 14.01
N GLN A 88 13.77 -7.99 13.24
CA GLN A 88 14.55 -9.17 13.66
C GLN A 88 15.92 -9.14 12.98
N GLY A 89 16.89 -8.54 13.67
CA GLY A 89 18.25 -8.33 13.19
C GLY A 89 19.07 -9.62 13.03
N GLU A 90 18.76 -10.42 12.01
CA GLU A 90 19.67 -11.41 11.44
C GLU A 90 19.68 -11.31 9.92
N ILE A 91 20.61 -10.53 9.37
CA ILE A 91 20.94 -10.61 7.94
C ILE A 91 21.71 -11.92 7.74
N LYS A 92 20.99 -13.03 7.54
CA LYS A 92 21.56 -14.21 6.90
C LYS A 92 21.58 -13.95 5.40
N LYS A 93 22.78 -13.87 4.85
CA LYS A 93 23.02 -13.91 3.39
C LYS A 93 22.53 -15.25 2.85
N ALA A 94 21.29 -15.29 2.38
CA ALA A 94 20.78 -16.33 1.52
C ALA A 94 19.72 -15.69 0.62
N ASP A 95 20.01 -15.67 -0.69
CA ASP A 95 19.12 -15.38 -1.81
C ASP A 95 18.07 -14.29 -1.59
N VAL A 96 18.49 -13.04 -1.85
CA VAL A 96 17.55 -11.93 -2.11
C VAL A 96 16.90 -12.18 -3.46
N VAL A 97 15.94 -13.09 -3.51
CA VAL A 97 14.86 -13.00 -4.48
C VAL A 97 14.06 -11.78 -4.05
N GLN A 98 14.28 -10.64 -4.72
CA GLN A 98 13.40 -9.49 -4.57
C GLN A 98 11.96 -9.97 -4.84
N PRO A 99 11.05 -9.96 -3.84
CA PRO A 99 9.65 -10.20 -4.13
C PRO A 99 9.22 -9.06 -5.03
N THR A 100 8.68 -9.40 -6.20
CA THR A 100 8.24 -8.38 -7.16
C THR A 100 7.25 -7.44 -6.47
N LEU A 101 7.28 -6.16 -6.85
CA LEU A 101 6.44 -5.07 -6.34
C LEU A 101 4.91 -5.37 -6.34
N PHE A 102 4.50 -6.50 -6.92
CA PHE A 102 3.13 -6.95 -7.17
C PHE A 102 2.67 -8.12 -6.30
N ASP A 103 3.54 -8.79 -5.54
CA ASP A 103 3.09 -9.82 -4.62
C ASP A 103 2.53 -9.12 -3.38
N ALA A 104 1.21 -8.93 -3.28
CA ALA A 104 0.58 -8.56 -2.01
C ALA A 104 0.98 -9.56 -0.91
N PRO A 105 0.99 -9.18 0.38
CA PRO A 105 1.12 -10.18 1.45
C PRO A 105 0.01 -11.20 1.22
N VAL A 106 0.40 -12.42 0.91
CA VAL A 106 -0.55 -13.50 0.64
C VAL A 106 -1.19 -13.78 1.97
N ASP A 107 -2.40 -13.26 2.17
CA ASP A 107 -3.27 -13.66 3.27
C ASP A 107 -3.29 -15.18 3.27
N GLU A 108 -2.82 -15.81 4.36
CA GLU A 108 -2.66 -17.26 4.45
C GLU A 108 -3.99 -17.98 4.15
N THR A 109 -5.09 -17.30 4.47
CA THR A 109 -6.48 -17.67 4.18
C THR A 109 -6.74 -17.71 2.67
N LEU A 110 -6.33 -16.68 1.92
CA LEU A 110 -6.45 -16.63 0.47
C LEU A 110 -5.53 -17.64 -0.24
N ALA A 111 -4.36 -17.92 0.33
CA ALA A 111 -3.45 -18.94 -0.18
C ALA A 111 -4.08 -20.34 -0.14
N LYS A 112 -4.67 -20.69 1.02
CA LYS A 112 -5.38 -21.97 1.24
C LYS A 112 -6.58 -22.11 0.30
N ILE A 113 -7.39 -21.07 0.18
CA ILE A 113 -8.55 -21.05 -0.74
C ILE A 113 -8.09 -21.24 -2.19
N LYS A 114 -6.98 -20.62 -2.60
CA LYS A 114 -6.44 -20.75 -3.95
C LYS A 114 -5.97 -22.17 -4.27
N GLU A 115 -5.39 -22.88 -3.31
CA GLU A 115 -5.02 -24.29 -3.48
C GLU A 115 -6.24 -25.20 -3.55
N GLU A 116 -7.24 -24.99 -2.68
CA GLU A 116 -8.51 -25.74 -2.71
C GLU A 116 -9.23 -25.56 -4.07
N LEU A 117 -9.30 -24.33 -4.59
CA LEU A 117 -9.92 -24.05 -5.90
C LEU A 117 -9.19 -24.72 -7.07
N LYS A 118 -7.86 -24.88 -6.99
CA LYS A 118 -7.10 -25.61 -8.02
C LYS A 118 -7.37 -27.11 -8.00
N ALA A 119 -7.70 -27.66 -6.83
CA ALA A 119 -7.96 -29.09 -6.66
C ALA A 119 -9.39 -29.50 -7.05
N ILE A 120 -10.31 -28.54 -7.20
CA ILE A 120 -11.70 -28.81 -7.57
C ILE A 120 -11.81 -29.02 -9.09
N ASP A 121 -12.31 -30.20 -9.48
CA ASP A 121 -12.76 -30.46 -10.85
C ASP A 121 -14.24 -30.17 -10.98
N MET A 122 -14.57 -29.12 -11.74
CA MET A 122 -15.96 -28.69 -11.99
C MET A 122 -16.81 -29.75 -12.70
N ASN A 123 -16.20 -30.68 -13.45
CA ASN A 123 -16.94 -31.71 -14.18
C ASN A 123 -17.35 -32.89 -13.28
N SER A 124 -16.80 -32.94 -12.06
CA SER A 124 -16.99 -34.05 -11.12
C SER A 124 -18.00 -33.74 -10.00
N ILE A 125 -18.41 -32.48 -9.86
CA ILE A 125 -19.26 -32.01 -8.76
C ILE A 125 -20.71 -31.79 -9.22
N ASN A 126 -21.66 -32.10 -8.34
CA ASN A 126 -23.07 -31.80 -8.58
C ASN A 126 -23.39 -30.34 -8.21
N PRO A 127 -24.48 -29.75 -8.75
CA PRO A 127 -24.83 -28.35 -8.49
C PRO A 127 -25.02 -28.01 -7.00
N MET A 128 -25.50 -28.97 -6.19
CA MET A 128 -25.69 -28.78 -4.75
C MET A 128 -24.36 -28.74 -3.99
N GLN A 129 -23.40 -29.58 -4.37
CA GLN A 129 -22.04 -29.60 -3.83
C GLN A 129 -21.30 -28.31 -4.21
N ALA A 130 -21.43 -27.85 -5.46
CA ALA A 130 -20.86 -26.59 -5.91
C ALA A 130 -21.37 -25.41 -5.07
N PHE A 131 -22.68 -25.36 -4.82
CA PHE A 131 -23.29 -24.33 -3.99
C PHE A 131 -22.79 -24.39 -2.53
N SER A 132 -22.67 -25.59 -1.96
CA SER A 132 -22.15 -25.80 -0.61
C SER A 132 -20.70 -25.31 -0.48
N ILE A 133 -19.84 -25.64 -1.44
CA ILE A 133 -18.44 -25.21 -1.47
C ILE A 133 -18.36 -23.68 -1.59
N LEU A 134 -19.16 -23.09 -2.48
CA LEU A 134 -19.19 -21.63 -2.66
C LEU A 134 -19.64 -20.92 -1.38
N SER A 135 -20.66 -21.46 -0.70
CA SER A 135 -21.17 -20.89 0.56
C SER A 135 -20.12 -20.94 1.68
N ASP A 136 -19.33 -22.01 1.75
CA ASP A 136 -18.24 -22.15 2.73
C ASP A 136 -17.11 -21.14 2.44
N LEU A 137 -16.68 -21.04 1.17
CA LEU A 137 -15.68 -20.06 0.73
C LEU A 137 -16.10 -18.61 1.01
N VAL A 138 -17.36 -18.27 0.73
CA VAL A 138 -17.90 -16.92 1.00
C VAL A 138 -17.93 -16.62 2.51
N SER A 139 -18.15 -17.63 3.36
CA SER A 139 -18.15 -17.45 4.81
C SER A 139 -16.74 -17.17 5.33
N ARG A 140 -15.73 -17.92 4.86
CA ARG A 140 -14.31 -17.76 5.24
C ARG A 140 -13.68 -16.44 4.80
N VAL A 141 -14.22 -15.78 3.77
CA VAL A 141 -13.75 -14.48 3.28
C VAL A 141 -14.47 -13.31 3.98
N LYS A 142 -15.62 -13.57 4.64
CA LYS A 142 -16.38 -12.56 5.38
C LYS A 142 -15.96 -12.40 6.84
N GLU A 143 -15.38 -13.44 7.44
CA GLU A 143 -14.64 -13.36 8.71
C GLU A 143 -13.33 -12.58 8.53
#